data_AF-A0A225DUR0-F1
#
_entry.id   AF-A0A225DUR0-F1
#
_cell.length_a   1.000
_cell.length_b   1.000
_cell.length_c   1.000
_cell.angle_alpha   90.00
_cell.angle_beta   90.00
_cell.angle_gamma   90.00
#
_symmetry.space_group_name_H-M   'P 1'
#
loop_
_entity.id
_entity.type
_entity.pdbx_description
1 polymer ?
#
loop_
_entity_poly.entity_id
_entity_poly.type
_entity_poly.pdbx_seq_one_letter_code
_entity_poly.pdbx_strand_id
1 'polypeptide(L)'
;MNDQTAFILMIAGTAIGVIGGLWLLVRAFGVSTVWGLVSLLIPGAAFLFALFHLRKAAAPMLVMLFGIAISAVPPVANIINPPPIQDTAVVEQKTVEVNGANTTETRLTLTGAKREEYAQLATNRNVAVLQWANPDVTDGDVAALKGMDSLRELDLNGTQITDQSLAIIVALPNLEVLRIARTKVSKAAVENTLFVEAKKLKEADVRGLNVAGKRAREWIDADKANRKCLY
;
A
#
# COMPACT_ATOMS: atom_id res chain seq x y z
N MET A 1 19.01 2.91 -1.74
CA MET A 1 18.84 3.74 -2.96
C MET A 1 17.44 4.31 -2.88
N ASN A 2 17.26 5.62 -3.07
CA ASN A 2 15.90 6.19 -3.04
C ASN A 2 15.14 5.86 -4.33
N ASP A 3 13.80 5.90 -4.28
CA ASP A 3 12.94 5.48 -5.38
C ASP A 3 13.18 6.30 -6.66
N GLN A 4 13.48 7.60 -6.51
CA GLN A 4 13.82 8.45 -7.66
C GLN A 4 15.11 8.01 -8.36
N THR A 5 16.16 7.64 -7.63
CA THR A 5 17.41 7.16 -8.23
C THR A 5 17.21 5.81 -8.92
N ALA A 6 16.42 4.92 -8.32
CA ALA A 6 16.07 3.64 -8.93
C ALA A 6 15.36 3.83 -10.27
N PHE A 7 14.37 4.72 -10.30
CA PHE A 7 13.60 5.04 -11.50
C PHE A 7 14.46 5.66 -12.60
N ILE A 8 15.35 6.59 -12.25
CA ILE A 8 16.29 7.22 -13.20
C ILE A 8 17.22 6.17 -13.82
N LEU A 9 17.76 5.24 -13.03
CA LEU A 9 18.63 4.18 -13.54
C LEU A 9 17.90 3.23 -14.49
N MET A 10 16.65 2.86 -14.19
CA MET A 10 15.84 2.03 -15.09
C MET A 10 15.61 2.72 -16.44
N ILE A 11 15.22 3.99 -16.43
CA ILE A 11 14.99 4.76 -17.66
C ILE A 11 16.29 4.91 -18.45
N ALA A 12 17.37 5.33 -17.79
CA ALA A 12 18.67 5.55 -18.44
C ALA A 12 19.21 4.25 -19.04
N GLY A 13 19.17 3.14 -18.27
CA GLY A 13 19.59 1.82 -18.75
C GLY A 13 18.76 1.33 -19.92
N THR A 14 17.44 1.48 -19.85
CA THR A 14 16.53 1.10 -20.94
C THR A 14 16.79 1.92 -22.21
N ALA A 15 16.98 3.24 -22.08
CA ALA A 15 17.31 4.11 -23.21
C ALA A 15 18.63 3.71 -23.88
N ILE A 16 19.68 3.44 -23.10
CA ILE A 16 20.97 2.93 -23.61
C ILE A 16 20.77 1.58 -24.31
N GLY A 17 19.98 0.68 -23.72
CA GLY A 17 19.62 -0.61 -24.30
C GLY A 17 18.97 -0.47 -25.68
N VAL A 18 17.99 0.43 -25.80
CA VAL A 18 17.29 0.74 -27.05
C VAL A 18 18.26 1.33 -28.09
N ILE A 19 19.16 2.23 -27.70
CA ILE A 19 20.19 2.77 -28.59
C ILE A 19 21.08 1.64 -29.15
N GLY A 20 21.52 0.72 -28.30
CA GLY A 20 22.28 -0.46 -28.71
C GLY A 20 21.50 -1.35 -29.69
N GLY A 21 20.22 -1.58 -29.43
CA GLY A 21 19.32 -2.36 -30.29
C GLY A 21 19.08 -1.72 -31.66
N LEU A 22 18.81 -0.40 -31.70
CA LEU A 22 18.65 0.35 -32.94
C LEU A 22 19.94 0.37 -33.76
N TRP A 23 21.09 0.52 -33.11
CA TRP A 23 22.38 0.45 -33.79
C TRP A 23 22.66 -0.95 -34.35
N LEU A 24 22.31 -2.01 -33.63
CA LEU A 24 22.38 -3.39 -34.11
C LEU A 24 21.51 -3.59 -35.35
N LEU A 25 20.31 -3.02 -35.36
CA LEU A 25 19.39 -3.08 -36.49
C LEU A 25 19.97 -2.38 -37.73
N VAL A 26 20.55 -1.20 -37.57
CA VAL A 26 21.26 -0.48 -38.65
C VAL A 26 22.40 -1.34 -39.21
N ARG A 27 23.16 -2.04 -38.34
CA ARG A 27 24.20 -2.98 -38.78
C ARG A 27 23.65 -4.17 -39.55
N ALA A 28 22.47 -4.69 -39.17
CA ALA A 28 21.82 -5.79 -39.88
C ALA A 28 21.45 -5.39 -41.31
N PHE A 29 20.84 -4.22 -41.51
CA PHE A 29 20.55 -3.67 -42.85
C PHE A 29 21.81 -3.42 -43.67
N GLY A 30 22.90 -2.97 -43.02
CA GLY A 30 24.19 -2.78 -43.69
C GLY A 30 24.87 -4.08 -44.14
N VAL A 31 24.43 -5.25 -43.66
CA VAL A 31 24.89 -6.57 -44.12
C VAL A 31 23.97 -7.14 -45.19
N SER A 32 22.66 -7.08 -44.98
CA SER A 32 21.65 -7.54 -45.94
C SER A 32 20.27 -6.98 -45.58
N THR A 33 19.48 -6.64 -46.59
CA THR A 33 18.06 -6.27 -46.42
C THR A 33 17.26 -7.36 -45.71
N VAL A 34 17.56 -8.64 -45.98
CA VAL A 34 16.88 -9.78 -45.35
C VAL A 34 17.16 -9.79 -43.84
N TRP A 35 18.42 -9.65 -43.43
CA TRP A 35 18.78 -9.60 -42.01
C TRP A 35 18.18 -8.41 -41.28
N GLY A 36 18.12 -7.24 -41.93
CA GLY A 36 17.46 -6.06 -41.38
C GLY A 36 15.96 -6.27 -41.17
N LEU A 37 15.24 -6.75 -42.19
CA LEU A 37 13.80 -7.01 -42.10
C LEU A 37 13.46 -8.09 -41.08
N VAL A 38 14.21 -9.20 -41.07
CA VAL A 38 14.03 -10.29 -40.09
C VAL A 38 14.23 -9.78 -38.66
N SER A 39 15.27 -8.97 -38.43
CA SER A 39 15.56 -8.38 -37.11
C SER A 39 14.53 -7.34 -36.66
N LEU A 40 13.89 -6.64 -37.60
CA LEU A 40 12.85 -5.65 -37.34
C LEU A 40 11.50 -6.30 -37.00
N LEU A 41 11.11 -7.33 -37.76
CA LEU A 41 9.77 -7.91 -37.70
C LEU A 41 9.64 -9.05 -36.69
N ILE A 42 10.75 -9.71 -36.35
CA ILE A 42 10.76 -10.86 -35.45
C ILE A 42 11.51 -10.48 -34.17
N PRO A 43 10.81 -10.30 -33.04
CA PRO A 43 11.43 -10.04 -31.75
C PRO A 43 12.53 -11.08 -31.45
N GLY A 44 13.72 -10.60 -31.07
CA GLY A 44 14.86 -11.45 -30.76
C GLY A 44 15.68 -11.91 -31.97
N ALA A 45 15.23 -11.74 -33.22
CA ALA A 45 16.01 -12.15 -34.38
C ALA A 45 17.28 -11.31 -34.61
N ALA A 46 17.31 -10.07 -34.08
CA ALA A 46 18.52 -9.26 -34.01
C ALA A 46 19.66 -9.95 -33.22
N PHE A 47 19.32 -10.78 -32.22
CA PHE A 47 20.29 -11.57 -31.47
C PHE A 47 20.89 -12.69 -32.32
N LEU A 48 20.07 -13.34 -33.16
CA LEU A 48 20.55 -14.34 -34.13
C LEU A 48 21.48 -13.70 -35.16
N PHE A 49 21.13 -12.52 -35.69
CA PHE A 49 22.03 -11.76 -36.56
C PHE A 49 23.39 -11.54 -35.88
N ALA A 50 23.37 -11.15 -34.61
CA ALA A 50 24.57 -10.86 -33.84
C ALA A 50 25.46 -12.09 -33.59
N LEU A 51 24.86 -13.27 -33.37
CA LEU A 51 25.55 -14.55 -33.24
C LEU A 51 26.33 -14.92 -34.52
N PHE A 52 25.70 -14.75 -35.69
CA PHE A 52 26.35 -15.06 -36.98
C PHE A 52 27.32 -13.96 -37.46
N HIS A 53 27.19 -12.73 -36.94
CA HIS A 53 27.97 -11.56 -37.38
C HIS A 53 28.68 -10.85 -36.22
N LEU A 54 29.26 -11.62 -35.29
CA LEU A 54 29.92 -11.14 -34.07
C LEU A 54 30.83 -9.92 -34.28
N ARG A 55 31.69 -9.91 -35.30
CA ARG A 55 32.60 -8.77 -35.56
C ARG A 55 31.87 -7.46 -35.86
N LYS A 56 30.71 -7.51 -36.52
CA LYS A 56 29.91 -6.34 -36.90
C LYS A 56 28.89 -5.96 -35.83
N ALA A 57 28.52 -6.91 -34.97
CA ALA A 57 27.51 -6.77 -33.94
C ALA A 57 28.07 -6.55 -32.52
N ALA A 58 29.38 -6.79 -32.29
CA ALA A 58 29.97 -6.76 -30.95
C ALA A 58 29.76 -5.42 -30.23
N ALA A 59 30.05 -4.30 -30.88
CA ALA A 59 29.91 -2.99 -30.27
C ALA A 59 28.45 -2.62 -29.93
N PRO A 60 27.45 -2.79 -30.83
CA PRO A 60 26.05 -2.56 -30.45
C PRO A 60 25.53 -3.53 -29.40
N MET A 61 25.99 -4.79 -29.41
CA MET A 61 25.68 -5.74 -28.34
C MET A 61 26.20 -5.28 -26.99
N LEU A 62 27.43 -4.78 -26.91
CA LEU A 62 28.00 -4.30 -25.65
C LEU A 62 27.21 -3.11 -25.10
N VAL A 63 26.81 -2.16 -25.94
CA VAL A 63 25.96 -1.03 -25.54
C VAL A 63 24.60 -1.53 -25.05
N MET A 64 23.98 -2.46 -25.77
CA MET A 64 22.69 -3.05 -25.40
C MET A 64 22.77 -3.77 -24.04
N LEU A 65 23.78 -4.63 -23.86
CA LEU A 65 24.00 -5.39 -22.63
C LEU A 65 24.33 -4.47 -21.44
N PHE A 66 25.09 -3.39 -21.67
CA PHE A 66 25.39 -2.41 -20.65
C PHE A 66 24.13 -1.66 -20.19
N GLY A 67 23.26 -1.27 -21.13
CA GLY A 67 21.97 -0.69 -20.80
C GLY A 67 21.07 -1.63 -20.00
N ILE A 68 20.99 -2.90 -20.40
CA ILE A 68 20.26 -3.95 -19.66
C ILE A 68 20.83 -4.12 -18.25
N ALA A 69 22.15 -4.20 -18.11
CA ALA A 69 22.82 -4.35 -16.83
C ALA A 69 22.50 -3.19 -15.87
N ILE A 70 22.54 -1.94 -16.37
CA ILE A 70 22.15 -0.75 -15.58
C ILE A 70 20.68 -0.83 -15.17
N SER A 71 19.78 -1.15 -16.11
CA SER A 71 18.34 -1.23 -15.85
C SER A 71 18.00 -2.34 -14.84
N ALA A 72 18.81 -3.40 -14.79
CA ALA A 72 18.67 -4.49 -13.84
C ALA A 72 19.24 -4.19 -12.44
N VAL A 73 20.01 -3.10 -12.24
CA VAL A 73 20.61 -2.79 -10.93
C VAL A 73 19.55 -2.67 -9.83
N PRO A 74 18.45 -1.89 -9.98
CA PRO A 74 17.44 -1.78 -8.93
C PRO A 74 16.73 -3.10 -8.55
N PRO A 75 16.19 -3.90 -9.49
CA PRO A 75 15.55 -5.15 -9.11
C PRO A 75 16.54 -6.16 -8.51
N VAL A 76 17.79 -6.20 -8.98
CA VAL A 76 18.84 -7.07 -8.39
C VAL A 76 19.19 -6.61 -6.97
N ALA A 77 19.32 -5.30 -6.75
CA ALA A 77 19.56 -4.75 -5.43
C ALA A 77 18.42 -5.12 -4.45
N ASN A 78 17.17 -5.12 -4.91
CA ASN A 78 16.01 -5.53 -4.12
C ASN A 78 15.98 -7.04 -3.84
N ILE A 79 16.60 -7.89 -4.66
CA ILE A 79 16.71 -9.33 -4.39
C ILE A 79 17.81 -9.60 -3.37
N ILE A 80 18.96 -8.92 -3.50
CA ILE A 80 20.12 -9.10 -2.63
C ILE A 80 19.89 -8.46 -1.26
N ASN A 81 19.25 -7.30 -1.24
CA ASN A 81 18.90 -6.56 -0.04
C ASN A 81 17.44 -6.13 -0.15
N PRO A 82 16.50 -7.04 0.13
CA PRO A 82 15.08 -6.68 0.11
C PRO A 82 14.84 -5.49 1.04
N PRO A 83 13.94 -4.57 0.69
CA PRO A 83 13.49 -3.59 1.65
C PRO A 83 13.05 -4.35 2.90
N PRO A 84 13.27 -3.80 4.11
CA PRO A 84 12.73 -4.40 5.31
C PRO A 84 11.28 -4.75 5.05
N ILE A 85 10.88 -6.00 5.34
CA ILE A 85 9.47 -6.31 5.55
C ILE A 85 8.98 -5.22 6.53
N GLN A 86 7.82 -4.60 6.30
CA GLN A 86 7.27 -3.57 7.20
C GLN A 86 6.85 -4.20 8.55
N ASP A 87 7.81 -4.78 9.25
CA ASP A 87 7.75 -5.41 10.57
C ASP A 87 7.99 -4.38 11.68
N THR A 88 7.89 -3.10 11.35
CA THR A 88 8.13 -1.97 12.26
C THR A 88 7.00 -0.97 12.13
N ALA A 89 6.54 -0.47 13.27
CA ALA A 89 5.58 0.61 13.34
C ALA A 89 6.08 1.84 12.59
N VAL A 90 5.22 2.44 11.76
CA VAL A 90 5.53 3.64 10.98
C VAL A 90 4.69 4.80 11.50
N VAL A 91 5.36 5.87 11.92
CA VAL A 91 4.71 7.15 12.27
C VAL A 91 4.93 8.12 11.13
N GLU A 92 3.83 8.54 10.50
CA GLU A 92 3.87 9.51 9.40
C GLU A 92 3.09 10.76 9.77
N GLN A 93 3.70 11.92 9.55
CA GLN A 93 2.99 13.19 9.59
C GLN A 93 2.62 13.58 8.17
N LYS A 94 1.32 13.69 7.91
CA LYS A 94 0.81 14.09 6.61
C LYS A 94 -0.03 15.35 6.77
N THR A 95 0.34 16.39 6.04
CA THR A 95 -0.47 17.60 5.91
C THR A 95 -1.68 17.28 5.04
N VAL A 96 -2.87 17.48 5.58
CA VAL A 96 -4.14 17.32 4.89
C VAL A 96 -4.84 18.66 4.89
N GLU A 97 -5.32 19.07 3.72
CA GLU A 97 -6.15 20.26 3.61
C GLU A 97 -7.57 19.91 4.06
N VAL A 98 -8.00 20.48 5.19
CA VAL A 98 -9.33 20.30 5.76
C VAL A 98 -10.02 21.65 5.74
N ASN A 99 -11.09 21.78 4.95
CA ASN A 99 -11.87 23.02 4.80
C ASN A 99 -11.04 24.25 4.38
N GLY A 100 -10.07 24.08 3.48
CA GLY A 100 -9.20 25.17 3.01
C GLY A 100 -8.08 25.55 4.00
N ALA A 101 -7.92 24.80 5.09
CA ALA A 101 -6.82 24.97 6.04
C ALA A 101 -5.92 23.73 6.05
N ASN A 102 -4.60 23.96 5.96
CA ASN A 102 -3.61 22.90 6.09
C ASN A 102 -3.55 22.42 7.54
N THR A 103 -3.97 21.19 7.78
CA THR A 103 -3.91 20.52 9.09
C THR A 103 -2.90 19.40 9.03
N THR A 104 -1.91 19.40 9.93
CA THR A 104 -0.98 18.27 10.05
C THR A 104 -1.62 17.16 10.85
N GLU A 105 -1.74 15.99 10.24
CA GLU A 105 -2.34 14.82 10.86
C GLU A 105 -1.27 13.75 11.09
N THR A 106 -1.26 13.20 12.30
CA THR A 106 -0.41 12.06 12.62
C THR A 106 -1.14 10.79 12.22
N ARG A 107 -0.52 10.01 11.34
CA ARG A 107 -0.93 8.65 10.97
C ARG A 107 0.05 7.68 11.60
N LEU A 108 -0.47 6.65 12.25
CA LEU A 108 0.32 5.61 12.88
C LEU A 108 -0.11 4.25 12.30
N THR A 109 0.83 3.54 11.70
CA THR A 109 0.62 2.18 11.22
C THR A 109 1.37 1.21 12.11
N LEU A 110 0.60 0.43 12.88
CA LEU A 110 1.04 -0.69 13.69
C LEU A 110 0.74 -2.04 13.04
N THR A 111 -0.01 -2.09 11.92
CA THR A 111 -0.19 -3.33 11.16
C THR A 111 1.17 -3.87 10.71
N GLY A 112 1.45 -5.13 11.01
CA GLY A 112 2.76 -5.77 10.81
C GLY A 112 3.78 -5.52 11.94
N ALA A 113 3.56 -4.52 12.79
CA ALA A 113 4.46 -4.21 13.90
C ALA A 113 4.44 -5.31 14.97
N LYS A 114 5.56 -5.44 15.69
CA LYS A 114 5.67 -6.35 16.83
C LYS A 114 4.88 -5.82 18.02
N ARG A 115 4.47 -6.72 18.91
CA ARG A 115 3.66 -6.37 20.09
C ARG A 115 4.34 -5.36 21.02
N GLU A 116 5.66 -5.38 21.12
CA GLU A 116 6.41 -4.41 21.93
C GLU A 116 6.26 -2.97 21.41
N GLU A 117 5.96 -2.81 20.12
CA GLU A 117 5.81 -1.51 19.47
C GLU A 117 4.44 -0.86 19.74
N TYR A 118 3.45 -1.62 20.25
CA TYR A 118 2.14 -1.08 20.64
C TYR A 118 2.27 -0.01 21.75
N ALA A 119 3.35 -0.06 22.54
CA ALA A 119 3.68 0.94 23.55
C ALA A 119 3.80 2.37 22.98
N GLN A 120 4.01 2.52 21.66
CA GLN A 120 4.02 3.82 20.99
C GLN A 120 2.69 4.56 21.06
N LEU A 121 1.58 3.88 21.34
CA LEU A 121 0.28 4.53 21.59
C LEU A 121 0.28 5.35 22.90
N ALA A 122 1.18 5.04 23.84
CA ALA A 122 1.33 5.83 25.06
C ALA A 122 1.95 7.21 24.79
N THR A 123 2.81 7.32 23.78
CA THR A 123 3.51 8.58 23.42
C THR A 123 2.80 9.33 22.29
N ASN A 124 2.22 8.63 21.32
CA ASN A 124 1.55 9.23 20.17
C ASN A 124 0.04 9.42 20.42
N ARG A 125 -0.31 10.30 21.35
CA ARG A 125 -1.71 10.50 21.80
C ARG A 125 -2.58 11.32 20.83
N ASN A 126 -1.95 12.05 19.90
CA ASN A 126 -2.63 12.92 18.94
C ASN A 126 -2.72 12.28 17.53
N VAL A 127 -2.84 10.96 17.46
CA VAL A 127 -3.00 10.21 16.20
C VAL A 127 -4.41 10.42 15.66
N ALA A 128 -4.49 10.78 14.38
CA ALA A 128 -5.74 10.96 13.64
C ALA A 128 -6.16 9.71 12.88
N VAL A 129 -5.20 8.91 12.40
CA VAL A 129 -5.42 7.66 11.68
C VAL A 129 -4.56 6.57 12.28
N LEU A 130 -5.19 5.50 12.78
CA LEU A 130 -4.51 4.34 13.34
C LEU A 130 -4.83 3.09 12.51
N GLN A 131 -3.81 2.50 11.90
CA GLN A 131 -3.91 1.18 11.27
C GLN A 131 -3.29 0.13 12.19
N TRP A 132 -4.10 -0.78 12.73
CA TRP A 132 -3.67 -1.72 13.76
C TRP A 132 -4.33 -3.11 13.58
N ALA A 133 -4.23 -3.63 12.36
CA ALA A 133 -4.91 -4.85 11.92
C ALA A 133 -4.04 -6.11 12.14
N ASN A 134 -3.59 -6.33 13.38
CA ASN A 134 -2.78 -7.50 13.72
C ASN A 134 -3.60 -8.59 14.44
N PRO A 135 -3.39 -9.88 14.12
CA PRO A 135 -4.19 -10.98 14.66
C PRO A 135 -3.97 -11.26 16.15
N ASP A 136 -2.98 -10.61 16.77
CA ASP A 136 -2.68 -10.73 18.19
C ASP A 136 -3.27 -9.57 19.02
N VAL A 137 -3.88 -8.54 18.41
CA VAL A 137 -4.51 -7.42 19.12
C VAL A 137 -5.76 -7.88 19.86
N THR A 138 -5.86 -7.52 21.14
CA THR A 138 -6.93 -7.90 22.08
C THR A 138 -7.66 -6.69 22.64
N ASP A 139 -8.77 -6.93 23.37
CA ASP A 139 -9.49 -5.87 24.09
C ASP A 139 -8.61 -5.12 25.10
N GLY A 140 -7.63 -5.80 25.69
CA GLY A 140 -6.66 -5.20 26.61
C GLY A 140 -5.75 -4.19 25.92
N ASP A 141 -5.39 -4.44 24.67
CA ASP A 141 -4.55 -3.52 23.89
C ASP A 141 -5.36 -2.28 23.46
N VAL A 142 -6.62 -2.47 23.04
CA VAL A 142 -7.55 -1.38 22.65
C VAL A 142 -7.81 -0.40 23.80
N ALA A 143 -7.65 -0.81 25.07
CA ALA A 143 -7.73 0.09 26.21
C ALA A 143 -6.75 1.28 26.12
N ALA A 144 -5.64 1.14 25.40
CA ALA A 144 -4.68 2.22 25.16
C ALA A 144 -5.29 3.40 24.35
N LEU A 145 -6.38 3.16 23.61
CA LEU A 145 -7.04 4.18 22.80
C LEU A 145 -7.88 5.17 23.62
N LYS A 146 -8.11 4.88 24.91
CA LYS A 146 -8.93 5.73 25.78
C LYS A 146 -8.36 7.16 25.86
N GLY A 147 -9.17 8.15 25.48
CA GLY A 147 -8.79 9.56 25.46
C GLY A 147 -7.91 9.97 24.28
N MET A 148 -7.91 9.21 23.18
CA MET A 148 -7.33 9.64 21.89
C MET A 148 -8.36 10.47 21.13
N ASP A 149 -8.61 11.68 21.59
CA ASP A 149 -9.72 12.53 21.13
C ASP A 149 -9.58 12.97 19.67
N SER A 150 -8.36 12.94 19.13
CA SER A 150 -8.08 13.30 17.73
C SER A 150 -8.28 12.14 16.76
N LEU A 151 -8.55 10.91 17.23
CA LEU A 151 -8.65 9.74 16.38
C LEU A 151 -9.93 9.78 15.54
N ARG A 152 -9.76 9.76 14.21
CA ARG A 152 -10.86 9.82 13.24
C ARG A 152 -10.99 8.56 12.41
N GLU A 153 -9.89 7.86 12.17
CA GLU A 153 -9.91 6.58 11.48
C GLU A 153 -9.20 5.50 12.30
N LEU A 154 -9.86 4.37 12.47
CA LEU A 154 -9.36 3.21 13.21
C LEU A 154 -9.59 1.93 12.41
N ASP A 155 -8.51 1.22 12.09
CA ASP A 155 -8.54 -0.10 11.48
C ASP A 155 -8.06 -1.17 12.46
N LEU A 156 -8.96 -2.09 12.80
CA LEU A 156 -8.77 -3.25 13.67
C LEU A 156 -9.26 -4.54 12.97
N ASN A 157 -9.23 -4.57 11.63
CA ASN A 157 -9.63 -5.75 10.86
C ASN A 157 -8.84 -7.00 11.27
N GLY A 158 -9.52 -8.14 11.37
CA GLY A 158 -8.89 -9.44 11.66
C GLY A 158 -8.26 -9.58 13.04
N THR A 159 -8.49 -8.63 13.95
CA THR A 159 -7.99 -8.66 15.34
C THR A 159 -8.86 -9.58 16.21
N GLN A 160 -8.43 -9.84 17.46
CA GLN A 160 -9.15 -10.69 18.43
C GLN A 160 -10.11 -9.91 19.33
N ILE A 161 -10.40 -8.65 19.00
CA ILE A 161 -11.28 -7.79 19.81
C ILE A 161 -12.69 -8.38 19.86
N THR A 162 -13.36 -8.14 20.99
CA THR A 162 -14.73 -8.56 21.26
C THR A 162 -15.63 -7.36 21.51
N ASP A 163 -16.87 -7.62 21.92
CA ASP A 163 -17.86 -6.59 22.30
C ASP A 163 -17.32 -5.63 23.38
N GLN A 164 -16.34 -6.05 24.19
CA GLN A 164 -15.70 -5.21 25.20
C GLN A 164 -14.99 -3.99 24.61
N SER A 165 -14.31 -4.15 23.47
CA SER A 165 -13.63 -3.04 22.80
C SER A 165 -14.59 -1.95 22.33
N LEU A 166 -15.85 -2.29 22.01
CA LEU A 166 -16.81 -1.29 21.53
C LEU A 166 -17.09 -0.21 22.58
N ALA A 167 -17.05 -0.52 23.87
CA ALA A 167 -17.26 0.47 24.94
C ALA A 167 -16.20 1.59 24.91
N ILE A 168 -14.98 1.28 24.47
CA ILE A 168 -13.91 2.28 24.30
C ILE A 168 -14.08 2.99 22.94
N ILE A 169 -14.32 2.23 21.88
CA ILE A 169 -14.39 2.74 20.51
C ILE A 169 -15.53 3.75 20.34
N VAL A 170 -16.72 3.49 20.89
CA VAL A 170 -17.87 4.41 20.79
C VAL A 170 -17.70 5.68 21.63
N ALA A 171 -16.79 5.67 22.61
CA ALA A 171 -16.47 6.82 23.43
C ALA A 171 -15.45 7.77 22.76
N LEU A 172 -14.88 7.40 21.60
CA LEU A 172 -13.97 8.25 20.84
C LEU A 172 -14.77 9.38 20.15
N PRO A 173 -14.58 10.65 20.55
CA PRO A 173 -15.52 11.73 20.22
C PRO A 173 -15.50 12.16 18.75
N ASN A 174 -14.42 11.85 18.04
CA ASN A 174 -14.20 12.27 16.65
C ASN A 174 -14.01 11.09 15.69
N LEU A 175 -14.31 9.87 16.10
CA LEU A 175 -14.18 8.71 15.23
C LEU A 175 -15.22 8.73 14.11
N GLU A 176 -14.75 8.79 12.86
CA GLU A 176 -15.57 8.85 11.65
C GLU A 176 -15.53 7.54 10.86
N VAL A 177 -14.40 6.84 10.88
CA VAL A 177 -14.19 5.59 10.14
C VAL A 177 -13.74 4.50 11.11
N LEU A 178 -14.48 3.40 11.13
CA LEU A 178 -14.14 2.21 11.90
C LEU A 178 -14.14 0.97 11.00
N ARG A 179 -13.04 0.20 11.04
CA ARG A 179 -12.94 -1.10 10.37
C ARG A 179 -12.68 -2.20 11.39
N ILE A 180 -13.63 -3.12 11.52
CA ILE A 180 -13.62 -4.23 12.47
C ILE A 180 -14.06 -5.54 11.78
N ALA A 181 -13.84 -5.63 10.47
CA ALA A 181 -14.18 -6.82 9.69
C ALA A 181 -13.43 -8.04 10.20
N ARG A 182 -14.10 -9.19 10.21
CA ARG A 182 -13.52 -10.49 10.62
C ARG A 182 -12.93 -10.49 12.05
N THR A 183 -13.52 -9.71 12.97
CA THR A 183 -13.20 -9.73 14.40
C THR A 183 -14.14 -10.67 15.16
N LYS A 184 -14.04 -10.72 16.50
CA LYS A 184 -14.95 -11.48 17.37
C LYS A 184 -16.10 -10.62 17.92
N VAL A 185 -16.28 -9.41 17.41
CA VAL A 185 -17.41 -8.55 17.76
C VAL A 185 -18.71 -9.19 17.25
N SER A 186 -19.71 -9.27 18.11
CA SER A 186 -21.01 -9.85 17.79
C SER A 186 -21.84 -8.90 16.94
N LYS A 187 -22.70 -9.48 16.08
CA LYS A 187 -23.72 -8.73 15.35
C LYS A 187 -24.56 -7.84 16.28
N ALA A 188 -24.95 -8.38 17.44
CA ALA A 188 -25.79 -7.69 18.40
C ALA A 188 -25.09 -6.43 18.95
N ALA A 189 -23.80 -6.51 19.25
CA ALA A 189 -23.04 -5.37 19.75
C ALA A 189 -22.85 -4.28 18.67
N VAL A 190 -22.64 -4.67 17.40
CA VAL A 190 -22.65 -3.70 16.30
C VAL A 190 -24.01 -2.98 16.18
N GLU A 191 -25.10 -3.75 16.19
CA GLU A 191 -26.45 -3.19 16.00
C GLU A 191 -26.93 -2.34 17.20
N ASN A 192 -26.63 -2.76 18.42
CA ASN A 192 -27.16 -2.17 19.65
C ASN A 192 -26.19 -1.19 20.34
N THR A 193 -24.89 -1.26 20.06
CA THR A 193 -23.88 -0.37 20.66
C THR A 193 -23.29 0.53 19.60
N LEU A 194 -22.61 -0.02 18.59
CA LEU A 194 -21.90 0.80 17.60
C LEU A 194 -22.84 1.77 16.85
N PHE A 195 -23.90 1.26 16.23
CA PHE A 195 -24.84 2.08 15.46
C PHE A 195 -25.75 2.98 16.32
N VAL A 196 -25.76 2.79 17.63
CA VAL A 196 -26.53 3.61 18.57
C VAL A 196 -25.67 4.73 19.16
N GLU A 197 -24.46 4.41 19.60
CA GLU A 197 -23.64 5.26 20.46
C GLU A 197 -22.60 6.07 19.69
N ALA A 198 -22.03 5.55 18.60
CA ALA A 198 -20.99 6.24 17.83
C ALA A 198 -21.59 7.36 16.94
N LYS A 199 -21.83 8.53 17.55
CA LYS A 199 -22.58 9.63 16.93
C LYS A 199 -21.93 10.24 15.69
N LYS A 200 -20.58 10.26 15.64
CA LYS A 200 -19.82 10.84 14.53
C LYS A 200 -19.40 9.82 13.47
N LEU A 201 -19.74 8.55 13.66
CA LEU A 201 -19.36 7.50 12.72
C LEU A 201 -20.06 7.71 11.37
N LYS A 202 -19.26 7.70 10.31
CA LYS A 202 -19.66 7.86 8.91
C LYS A 202 -19.42 6.57 8.13
N GLU A 203 -18.30 5.90 8.36
CA GLU A 203 -17.97 4.63 7.69
C GLU A 203 -17.78 3.52 8.71
N ALA A 204 -18.47 2.40 8.51
CA ALA A 204 -18.28 1.17 9.27
C ALA A 204 -18.00 0.00 8.32
N ASP A 205 -16.85 -0.66 8.48
CA ASP A 205 -16.56 -1.95 7.84
C ASP A 205 -16.74 -3.08 8.86
N VAL A 206 -17.82 -3.85 8.66
CA VAL A 206 -18.29 -4.92 9.54
C VAL A 206 -18.43 -6.24 8.77
N ARG A 207 -17.74 -6.36 7.63
CA ARG A 207 -17.73 -7.58 6.81
C ARG A 207 -17.31 -8.78 7.64
N GLY A 208 -18.04 -9.88 7.46
CA GLY A 208 -17.80 -11.11 8.22
C GLY A 208 -18.37 -11.13 9.65
N LEU A 209 -19.05 -10.06 10.08
CA LEU A 209 -19.77 -10.02 11.38
C LEU A 209 -21.28 -10.32 11.23
N ASN A 210 -21.75 -10.64 10.02
CA ASN A 210 -23.16 -10.94 9.70
C ASN A 210 -24.15 -9.79 10.02
N VAL A 211 -23.70 -8.54 9.83
CA VAL A 211 -24.47 -7.32 10.09
C VAL A 211 -25.20 -6.86 8.81
N ALA A 212 -26.04 -7.72 8.23
CA ALA A 212 -26.86 -7.40 7.05
C ALA A 212 -28.34 -7.14 7.43
N GLY A 213 -28.56 -6.50 8.58
CA GLY A 213 -29.86 -6.37 9.24
C GLY A 213 -30.61 -5.06 8.97
N LYS A 214 -31.85 -4.99 9.46
CA LYS A 214 -32.69 -3.78 9.47
C LYS A 214 -31.95 -2.59 10.09
N ARG A 215 -31.21 -2.84 11.18
CA ARG A 215 -30.52 -1.80 11.95
C ARG A 215 -29.40 -1.11 11.17
N ALA A 216 -28.62 -1.86 10.40
CA ALA A 216 -27.60 -1.31 9.52
C ALA A 216 -28.21 -0.38 8.47
N ARG A 217 -29.35 -0.78 7.87
CA ARG A 217 -30.09 0.06 6.92
C ARG A 217 -30.62 1.33 7.57
N GLU A 218 -31.27 1.22 8.74
CA GLU A 218 -31.73 2.39 9.50
C GLU A 218 -30.59 3.36 9.84
N TRP A 219 -29.41 2.84 10.20
CA TRP A 219 -28.24 3.66 10.49
C TRP A 219 -27.75 4.42 9.25
N ILE A 220 -27.67 3.77 8.09
CA ILE A 220 -27.33 4.40 6.80
C ILE A 220 -28.41 5.43 6.42
N ASP A 221 -29.68 5.05 6.50
CA ASP A 221 -30.81 5.86 6.08
C ASP A 221 -30.94 7.16 6.88
N ALA A 222 -30.49 7.17 8.14
CA ALA A 222 -30.47 8.34 9.00
C ALA A 222 -29.50 9.46 8.54
N ASP A 223 -28.50 9.15 7.71
CA ASP A 223 -27.64 10.14 7.06
C ASP A 223 -27.06 9.57 5.75
N LYS A 224 -27.91 9.38 4.75
CA LYS A 224 -27.55 8.74 3.46
C LYS A 224 -26.41 9.43 2.72
N ALA A 225 -26.22 10.73 2.94
CA ALA A 225 -25.20 11.49 2.25
C ALA A 225 -23.79 11.16 2.76
N ASN A 226 -23.67 10.85 4.06
CA ASN A 226 -22.38 10.68 4.71
C ASN A 226 -22.14 9.26 5.25
N ARG A 227 -23.19 8.47 5.49
CA ARG A 227 -23.06 7.14 6.10
C ARG A 227 -22.91 6.03 5.07
N LYS A 228 -21.92 5.19 5.31
CA LYS A 228 -21.60 4.00 4.51
C LYS A 228 -21.29 2.82 5.42
N CYS A 229 -21.90 1.69 5.13
CA CYS A 229 -21.61 0.43 5.82
C CYS A 229 -21.15 -0.62 4.79
N LEU A 230 -20.03 -1.27 5.06
CA LEU A 230 -19.57 -2.45 4.32
C LEU A 230 -19.91 -3.68 5.16
N TYR A 231 -20.74 -4.57 4.63
CA TYR A 231 -21.22 -5.77 5.32
C TYR A 231 -21.17 -7.00 4.41
#